data_AF-A0A955X6W6-F1
#
_entry.id   AF-A0A955X6W6-F1
#
_cell.length_a   1.000
_cell.length_b   1.000
_cell.length_c   1.000
_cell.angle_alpha   90.00
_cell.angle_beta   90.00
_cell.angle_gamma   90.00
#
_symmetry.space_group_name_H-M   'P 1'
#
loop_
_entity.id
_entity.type
_entity.pdbx_description
1 polymer ?
#
loop_
_entity_poly.entity_id
_entity_poly.type
_entity_poly.pdbx_seq_one_letter_code
_entity_poly.pdbx_strand_id
1 'polypeptide(L)'
;MGWGMGWRTPFGVALIACLAASRAVAAEPGLAVMARLVAPEPAVRAAAARAAGGAGRAVFLDPLLSALADPDVGVRRAAVEALGALG
;
A
#
# COMPACT_ATOMS: atom_id res chain seq x y z
N MET A 1 -18.80 -26.73 -51.81
CA MET A 1 -19.38 -26.47 -50.47
C MET A 1 -18.21 -26.28 -49.52
N GLY A 2 -17.98 -25.02 -49.10
CA GLY A 2 -16.73 -24.56 -48.49
C GLY A 2 -16.62 -24.87 -46.99
N TRP A 3 -15.40 -25.13 -46.56
CA TRP A 3 -15.02 -25.37 -45.17
C TRP A 3 -15.17 -24.09 -44.35
N GLY A 4 -16.18 -24.04 -43.48
CA GLY A 4 -16.40 -22.94 -42.53
C GLY A 4 -15.59 -23.15 -41.26
N MET A 5 -14.43 -22.52 -41.18
CA MET A 5 -13.72 -22.29 -39.91
C MET A 5 -14.52 -21.34 -39.04
N GLY A 6 -14.73 -21.68 -37.76
CA GLY A 6 -15.49 -20.83 -36.85
C GLY A 6 -15.42 -21.31 -35.41
N TRP A 7 -14.22 -21.36 -34.84
CA TRP A 7 -13.96 -21.55 -33.42
C TRP A 7 -14.75 -20.52 -32.60
N ARG A 8 -15.90 -20.93 -32.04
CA ARG A 8 -16.66 -20.16 -31.05
C ARG A 8 -16.63 -20.89 -29.72
N THR A 9 -15.43 -21.02 -29.16
CA THR A 9 -15.24 -21.30 -27.74
C THR A 9 -15.67 -20.07 -26.91
N PRO A 10 -16.22 -20.26 -25.69
CA PRO A 10 -16.78 -19.18 -24.87
C PRO A 10 -15.67 -18.41 -24.14
N PHE A 11 -14.81 -17.71 -24.88
CA PHE A 11 -13.78 -16.83 -24.32
C PHE A 11 -14.11 -15.35 -24.60
N GLY A 12 -15.40 -14.98 -24.45
CA GLY A 12 -15.89 -13.62 -24.70
C GLY A 12 -16.06 -12.74 -23.46
N VAL A 13 -15.99 -13.30 -22.25
CA VAL A 13 -16.16 -12.54 -20.99
C VAL A 13 -14.88 -12.36 -20.18
N ALA A 14 -13.76 -12.99 -20.59
CA ALA A 14 -12.48 -12.87 -19.90
C ALA A 14 -11.80 -11.49 -20.12
N LEU A 15 -12.17 -10.74 -21.17
CA LEU A 15 -11.55 -9.45 -21.48
C LEU A 15 -12.20 -8.25 -20.76
N ILE A 16 -13.48 -8.33 -20.37
CA ILE A 16 -14.11 -7.30 -19.54
C ILE A 16 -13.69 -7.45 -18.06
N ALA A 17 -13.36 -8.68 -17.62
CA ALA A 17 -12.73 -8.89 -16.32
C ALA A 17 -11.26 -8.40 -16.28
N CYS A 18 -10.58 -8.29 -17.43
CA CYS A 18 -9.18 -7.87 -17.51
C CYS A 18 -9.00 -6.34 -17.47
N LEU A 19 -9.97 -5.55 -17.96
CA LEU A 19 -9.91 -4.08 -17.93
C LEU A 19 -10.58 -3.44 -16.70
N ALA A 20 -11.36 -4.20 -15.93
CA ALA A 20 -11.77 -3.78 -14.58
C ALA A 20 -10.65 -3.98 -13.56
N ALA A 21 -9.73 -4.92 -13.81
CA ALA A 21 -8.57 -5.19 -12.93
C ALA A 21 -7.48 -4.11 -13.02
N SER A 22 -7.45 -3.27 -14.06
CA SER A 22 -6.41 -2.24 -14.26
C SER A 22 -6.70 -0.89 -13.60
N ARG A 23 -7.90 -0.69 -13.02
CA ARG A 23 -8.23 0.52 -12.22
C ARG A 23 -8.23 0.27 -10.71
N ALA A 24 -7.89 -0.94 -10.28
CA ALA A 24 -7.77 -1.32 -8.87
C ALA A 24 -6.33 -1.31 -8.34
N VAL A 25 -5.33 -0.91 -9.16
CA VAL A 25 -4.02 -0.43 -8.65
C VAL A 25 -4.17 1.03 -8.20
N ALA A 26 -5.25 1.33 -7.48
CA ALA A 26 -5.42 2.58 -6.77
C ALA A 26 -4.94 2.32 -5.34
N ALA A 27 -3.64 2.56 -5.13
CA ALA A 27 -3.02 2.75 -3.83
C ALA A 27 -3.51 1.79 -2.73
N GLU A 28 -2.89 0.61 -2.62
CA GLU A 28 -2.81 0.00 -1.28
C GLU A 28 -2.27 1.10 -0.35
N PRO A 29 -3.04 1.58 0.65
CA PRO A 29 -2.58 2.65 1.54
C PRO A 29 -1.25 2.28 2.22
N GLY A 30 -0.97 0.98 2.30
CA GLY A 30 0.34 0.36 2.53
C GLY A 30 1.52 1.03 1.84
N LEU A 31 1.54 1.00 0.51
CA LEU A 31 2.71 1.41 -0.28
C LEU A 31 2.99 2.92 -0.17
N ALA A 32 1.92 3.72 -0.13
CA ALA A 32 2.04 5.17 0.01
C ALA A 32 2.58 5.57 1.38
N VAL A 33 2.19 4.85 2.45
CA VAL A 33 2.70 5.11 3.80
C VAL A 33 4.16 4.69 3.92
N MET A 34 4.56 3.54 3.36
CA MET A 34 5.96 3.11 3.36
C MET A 34 6.87 4.10 2.62
N ALA A 35 6.46 4.60 1.45
CA ALA A 35 7.25 5.58 0.70
C ALA A 35 7.48 6.88 1.48
N ARG A 36 6.50 7.30 2.29
CA ARG A 36 6.57 8.56 3.06
C ARG A 36 7.40 8.44 4.35
N LEU A 37 7.69 7.24 4.82
CA LEU A 37 8.62 7.01 5.93
C LEU A 37 10.09 7.26 5.56
N VAL A 38 10.39 7.43 4.27
CA VAL A 38 11.74 7.77 3.77
C VAL A 38 11.81 9.21 3.23
N ALA A 39 10.75 10.00 3.43
CA ALA A 39 10.71 11.38 2.96
C ALA A 39 11.79 12.24 3.63
N PRO A 40 12.38 13.21 2.93
CA PRO A 40 13.40 14.08 3.51
C PRO A 40 12.83 14.95 4.65
N GLU A 41 11.57 15.35 4.56
CA GLU A 41 10.91 16.17 5.57
C GLU A 41 10.49 15.34 6.80
N PRO A 42 10.98 15.66 8.01
CA PRO A 42 10.61 14.94 9.23
C PRO A 42 9.11 14.96 9.52
N ALA A 43 8.44 16.08 9.22
CA ALA A 43 7.00 16.19 9.39
C ALA A 43 6.22 15.18 8.53
N VAL A 44 6.71 14.89 7.32
CA VAL A 44 6.10 13.90 6.41
C VAL A 44 6.33 12.49 6.92
N ARG A 45 7.53 12.18 7.44
CA ARG A 45 7.81 10.88 8.07
C ARG A 45 6.96 10.65 9.32
N ALA A 46 6.81 11.66 10.17
CA ALA A 46 5.96 11.56 11.37
C ALA A 46 4.48 11.35 11.02
N ALA A 47 3.97 12.05 10.00
CA ALA A 47 2.62 11.85 9.50
C ALA A 47 2.43 10.42 8.95
N ALA A 48 3.43 9.90 8.25
CA ALA A 48 3.41 8.53 7.74
C ALA A 48 3.40 7.49 8.87
N ALA A 49 4.21 7.69 9.92
CA ALA A 49 4.21 6.81 11.09
C ALA A 49 2.83 6.77 11.78
N ARG A 50 2.18 7.93 11.99
CA ARG A 50 0.81 7.95 12.55
C ARG A 50 -0.20 7.25 11.64
N ALA A 51 -0.12 7.46 10.33
CA ALA A 51 -1.00 6.81 9.36
C ALA A 51 -0.81 5.28 9.36
N ALA A 52 0.43 4.81 9.51
CA ALA A 52 0.76 3.39 9.66
C ALA A 52 0.11 2.76 10.91
N GLY A 53 0.20 3.45 12.07
CA GLY A 53 -0.45 2.99 13.30
C GLY A 53 -1.97 2.93 13.17
N GLY A 54 -2.58 3.99 12.62
CA GLY A 54 -4.03 4.05 12.38
C GLY A 54 -4.54 3.03 11.35
N ALA A 55 -3.67 2.57 10.44
CA ALA A 55 -4.03 1.52 9.49
C ALA A 55 -4.16 0.15 10.16
N GLY A 56 -3.58 -0.07 11.34
CA GLY A 56 -3.79 -1.30 12.12
C GLY A 56 -3.19 -2.56 11.48
N ARG A 57 -2.26 -2.43 10.53
CA ARG A 57 -1.71 -3.57 9.78
C ARG A 57 -0.30 -3.91 10.26
N ALA A 58 -0.06 -5.19 10.57
CA ALA A 58 1.23 -5.70 10.99
C ALA A 58 2.37 -5.46 9.96
N VAL A 59 2.03 -5.27 8.68
CA VAL A 59 3.02 -4.92 7.63
C VAL A 59 3.79 -3.63 7.92
N PHE A 60 3.28 -2.77 8.79
CA PHE A 60 3.96 -1.54 9.18
C PHE A 60 4.88 -1.69 10.40
N LEU A 61 4.97 -2.87 11.03
CA LEU A 61 5.83 -3.06 12.21
C LEU A 61 7.31 -2.76 11.89
N ASP A 62 7.87 -3.41 10.87
CA ASP A 62 9.27 -3.22 10.47
C ASP A 62 9.63 -1.75 10.13
N PRO A 63 8.84 -1.03 9.30
CA PRO A 63 9.14 0.36 9.01
C PRO A 63 8.88 1.30 10.20
N LEU A 64 7.93 0.98 11.10
CA LEU A 64 7.74 1.74 12.35
C LEU A 64 8.89 1.52 13.33
N LEU A 65 9.43 0.30 13.44
CA LEU A 65 10.62 0.01 14.24
C LEU A 65 11.83 0.78 13.72
N SER A 66 11.97 0.90 12.39
CA SER A 66 13.02 1.72 11.79
C SER A 66 12.86 3.21 12.12
N ALA A 67 11.61 3.71 12.15
CA ALA A 67 11.30 5.10 12.49
C ALA A 67 11.59 5.45 13.97
N LEU A 68 11.76 4.47 14.87
CA LEU A 68 12.22 4.70 16.24
C LEU A 68 13.69 5.16 16.30
N ALA A 69 14.49 4.86 15.28
CA ALA A 69 15.87 5.30 15.16
C ALA A 69 16.01 6.62 14.38
N ASP A 70 14.89 7.26 14.01
CA ASP A 70 14.92 8.50 13.23
C ASP A 70 15.61 9.64 14.01
N PRO A 71 16.45 10.47 13.35
CA PRO A 71 17.10 11.61 14.01
C PRO A 71 16.09 12.61 14.58
N ASP A 72 14.91 12.74 13.97
CA ASP A 72 13.88 13.68 14.41
C ASP A 72 13.06 13.13 15.58
N VAL A 73 12.94 13.95 16.64
CA VAL A 73 12.20 13.57 17.86
C VAL A 73 10.71 13.37 17.58
N GLY A 74 10.13 14.15 16.66
CA GLY A 74 8.72 14.06 16.30
C GLY A 74 8.40 12.76 15.57
N VAL A 75 9.29 12.31 14.69
CA VAL A 75 9.19 11.01 14.01
C VAL A 75 9.25 9.86 15.02
N ARG A 76 10.21 9.89 15.96
CA ARG A 76 10.32 8.85 17.00
C ARG A 76 9.06 8.76 17.87
N ARG A 77 8.50 9.90 18.30
CA ARG A 77 7.24 9.93 19.08
C ARG A 77 6.08 9.34 18.29
N ALA A 78 5.93 9.73 17.02
CA ALA A 78 4.89 9.19 16.15
C ALA A 78 5.01 7.67 15.95
N ALA A 79 6.25 7.15 15.87
CA ALA A 79 6.49 5.72 15.76
C ALA A 79 6.11 4.95 17.04
N VAL A 80 6.42 5.47 18.24
CA VAL A 80 5.98 4.86 19.51
C VAL A 80 4.45 4.85 19.63
N GLU A 81 3.80 5.98 19.32
CA GLU A 81 2.33 6.09 19.34
C GLU A 81 1.69 5.10 18.37
N ALA A 82 2.24 4.97 17.17
CA ALA A 82 1.75 4.06 16.14
C ALA A 82 1.92 2.58 16.54
N LEU A 83 3.05 2.22 17.15
CA LEU A 83 3.28 0.88 17.68
C LEU A 83 2.35 0.55 18.86
N GLY A 84 2.09 1.53 19.72
CA GLY A 84 1.11 1.39 20.81
C GLY A 84 -0.33 1.22 20.31
N ALA A 85 -0.67 1.80 19.16
CA ALA A 85 -1.99 1.64 18.55
C ALA A 85 -2.18 0.30 17.80
N LEU A 86 -1.07 -0.38 17.45
CA LEU A 86 -1.09 -1.71 16.83
C LEU A 86 -1.22 -2.84 17.86
N GLY A 87 -1.00 -2.55 19.16
CA GLY A 87 -1.02 -3.49 20.28
C GLY A 87 -2.33 -3.48 21.05
#